data_AF-A0A2R6BD98-F1
#
_entry.id   AF-A0A2R6BD98-F1
#
_cell.length_a   1.000
_cell.length_b   1.000
_cell.length_c   1.000
_cell.angle_alpha   90.00
_cell.angle_beta   90.00
_cell.angle_gamma   90.00
#
_symmetry.space_group_name_H-M   'P 1'
#
loop_
_entity.id
_entity.type
_entity.pdbx_description
1 polymer ?
#
loop_
_entity_poly.entity_id
_entity_poly.type
_entity_poly.pdbx_seq_one_letter_code
_entity_poly.pdbx_strand_id
1 'polypeptide(L)'
;MAGTFLRSATGLLREFGVVDAIWINLGLVGIFFSLTFIASTAPLTGGDPLFGGLMSLVFMFFVALAFSIVSIIIPRTAADYVFVSRYLSPAFGFVGNAGYFVATVPLFMGITIVTLESFGLSALLRTWALRQATHL
;
A
#
# COMPACT_ATOMS: atom_id res chain seq x y z
N MET A 1 -36.69 -16.53 8.38
CA MET A 1 -35.65 -15.97 7.48
C MET A 1 -35.37 -14.55 7.95
N ALA A 2 -34.22 -14.33 8.58
CA ALA A 2 -33.82 -13.02 9.06
C ALA A 2 -33.64 -12.08 7.86
N GLY A 3 -34.39 -10.99 7.82
CA GLY A 3 -34.28 -9.98 6.77
C GLY A 3 -32.85 -9.46 6.71
N THR A 4 -32.18 -9.72 5.60
CA THR A 4 -30.88 -9.15 5.27
C THR A 4 -31.02 -7.63 5.34
N PHE A 5 -30.29 -6.98 6.24
CA PHE A 5 -30.24 -5.52 6.38
C PHE A 5 -29.81 -4.89 5.04
N LEU A 6 -30.80 -4.56 4.21
CA LEU A 6 -30.60 -3.78 3.00
C LEU A 6 -30.46 -2.33 3.44
N ARG A 7 -29.27 -1.95 3.92
CA ARG A 7 -28.91 -0.54 4.02
C ARG A 7 -28.92 -0.01 2.59
N SER A 8 -29.86 0.89 2.29
CA SER A 8 -29.77 1.77 1.15
C SER A 8 -28.45 2.52 1.25
N ALA A 9 -27.45 2.12 0.46
CA ALA A 9 -26.31 2.98 0.22
C ALA A 9 -26.87 4.18 -0.54
N THR A 10 -27.08 5.29 0.15
CA THR A 10 -27.29 6.60 -0.47
C THR A 10 -26.22 6.74 -1.54
N GLY A 11 -26.63 6.76 -2.80
CA GLY A 11 -25.72 6.73 -3.95
C GLY A 11 -24.65 7.79 -3.83
N LEU A 12 -23.47 7.50 -4.37
CA LEU A 12 -22.33 8.41 -4.38
C LEU A 12 -22.78 9.77 -4.95
N LEU A 13 -22.73 10.85 -4.16
CA LEU A 13 -23.18 12.18 -4.57
C LEU A 13 -22.29 12.79 -5.68
N ARG A 14 -21.06 12.28 -5.84
CA ARG A 14 -20.08 12.75 -6.83
C ARG A 14 -19.18 11.60 -7.26
N GLU A 15 -18.99 11.43 -8.56
CA GLU A 15 -17.96 10.55 -9.11
C GLU A 15 -16.58 11.18 -8.91
N PHE A 16 -15.59 10.36 -8.55
CA PHE A 16 -14.21 10.82 -8.47
C PHE A 16 -13.67 11.04 -9.88
N GLY A 17 -13.15 12.24 -10.15
CA GLY A 17 -12.44 12.52 -11.39
C GLY A 17 -11.08 11.82 -11.43
N VAL A 18 -10.44 11.82 -12.60
CA VAL A 18 -9.10 11.22 -12.78
C VAL A 18 -8.07 11.84 -11.84
N VAL A 19 -8.11 13.16 -11.65
CA VAL A 19 -7.20 13.89 -10.76
C VAL A 19 -7.44 13.51 -9.29
N ASP A 20 -8.70 13.41 -8.87
CA ASP A 20 -9.06 12.96 -7.52
C ASP A 20 -8.53 11.54 -7.26
N ALA A 21 -8.70 10.63 -8.23
CA ALA A 21 -8.21 9.26 -8.14
C ALA A 21 -6.68 9.19 -8.04
N ILE A 22 -5.96 9.99 -8.83
CA ILE A 22 -4.49 10.08 -8.75
C ILE A 22 -4.07 10.55 -7.36
N TRP A 23 -4.67 11.61 -6.84
CA TRP A 23 -4.33 12.14 -5.52
C TRP A 23 -4.63 11.19 -4.37
N ILE A 24 -5.75 10.47 -4.43
CA ILE A 24 -6.08 9.45 -3.42
C ILE A 24 -5.01 8.34 -3.40
N ASN A 25 -4.59 7.86 -4.56
CA ASN A 25 -3.55 6.83 -4.66
C ASN A 25 -2.17 7.36 -4.23
N LEU A 26 -1.83 8.60 -4.61
CA LEU A 26 -0.58 9.24 -4.20
C LEU A 26 -0.54 9.48 -2.68
N GLY A 27 -1.68 9.81 -2.07
CA GLY A 27 -1.79 10.00 -0.63
C GLY A 27 -1.69 8.72 0.19
N LEU A 28 -2.09 7.57 -0.38
CA LEU A 28 -2.06 6.28 0.32
C LEU A 28 -0.65 5.72 0.48
N VAL A 29 0.14 5.74 -0.60
CA VAL A 29 1.46 5.09 -0.64
C VAL A 29 2.60 6.06 -0.94
N GLY A 30 2.34 7.30 -1.38
CA GLY A 30 3.34 8.37 -1.47
C GLY A 30 4.51 8.11 -2.42
N ILE A 31 4.89 9.10 -3.22
CA ILE A 31 6.15 9.05 -3.98
C ILE A 31 7.35 8.91 -3.02
N PHE A 32 7.33 9.64 -1.90
CA PHE A 32 8.43 9.62 -0.93
C PHE A 32 8.63 8.29 -0.22
N PHE A 33 7.55 7.60 0.13
CA PHE A 33 7.64 6.28 0.76
C PHE A 33 8.14 5.25 -0.25
N SER A 34 7.70 5.31 -1.51
CA SER A 34 8.21 4.46 -2.59
C SER A 34 9.71 4.67 -2.82
N LEU A 35 10.18 5.93 -2.86
CA LEU A 35 11.61 6.25 -2.99
C LEU A 35 12.43 5.77 -1.79
N THR A 36 11.88 5.92 -0.57
CA THR A 36 12.53 5.44 0.66
C THR A 36 12.65 3.92 0.66
N PHE A 37 11.63 3.22 0.17
CA PHE A 37 11.64 1.77 0.04
C PHE A 37 12.70 1.29 -0.97
N ILE A 38 12.82 1.94 -2.13
CA ILE A 38 13.85 1.61 -3.11
C ILE A 38 15.25 1.88 -2.54
N ALA A 39 15.45 3.03 -1.88
CA ALA A 39 16.74 3.39 -1.29
C ALA A 39 17.16 2.44 -0.15
N SER A 40 16.21 1.92 0.64
CA SER A 40 16.51 1.00 1.73
C SER A 40 16.72 -0.44 1.26
N THR A 41 16.08 -0.87 0.17
CA THR A 41 16.13 -2.25 -0.33
C THR A 41 17.16 -2.50 -1.44
N ALA A 42 17.57 -1.46 -2.17
CA ALA A 42 18.60 -1.58 -3.21
C ALA A 42 19.94 -2.11 -2.68
N PRO A 43 20.46 -1.68 -1.52
CA PRO A 43 21.72 -2.21 -0.98
C PRO A 43 21.65 -3.70 -0.61
N LEU A 44 20.46 -4.19 -0.24
CA LEU A 44 20.24 -5.59 0.16
C LEU A 44 20.24 -6.56 -1.03
N THR A 45 19.89 -6.06 -2.22
CA THR A 45 19.72 -6.89 -3.42
C THR A 45 20.89 -6.78 -4.40
N GLY A 46 21.74 -5.76 -4.26
CA GLY A 46 22.95 -5.56 -5.08
C GLY A 46 22.67 -5.30 -6.58
N GLY A 47 21.40 -5.22 -6.98
CA GLY A 47 20.97 -4.96 -8.35
C GLY A 47 20.80 -3.47 -8.64
N ASP A 48 20.65 -3.12 -9.92
CA ASP A 48 20.36 -1.76 -10.34
C ASP A 48 18.91 -1.38 -9.96
N PRO A 49 18.71 -0.43 -9.03
CA PRO A 49 17.39 0.00 -8.59
C PRO A 49 16.57 0.67 -9.70
N LEU A 50 17.23 1.31 -10.68
CA LEU A 50 16.53 1.94 -11.80
C LEU A 50 15.89 0.88 -12.70
N PHE A 51 16.65 -0.15 -13.05
CA PHE A 51 16.15 -1.27 -13.84
C PHE A 51 15.02 -2.01 -13.12
N GLY A 52 15.18 -2.28 -11.81
CA GLY A 52 14.12 -2.90 -11.00
C GLY A 52 12.85 -2.05 -10.91
N GLY A 53 12.98 -0.74 -10.77
CA GLY A 53 11.87 0.21 -10.75
C GLY A 53 11.12 0.29 -12.09
N LEU A 54 11.85 0.32 -13.22
CA LEU A 54 11.22 0.31 -14.54
C LEU A 54 10.48 -1.00 -14.81
N MET A 55 11.08 -2.13 -14.44
CA MET A 55 10.44 -3.43 -14.59
C MET A 55 9.15 -3.51 -13.77
N SER A 56 9.18 -3.08 -12.50
CA SER A 56 7.99 -3.09 -11.65
C SER A 56 6.89 -2.17 -12.17
N LEU A 57 7.24 -0.99 -12.71
CA LEU A 57 6.29 -0.07 -13.32
C LEU A 57 5.57 -0.71 -14.51
N VAL A 58 6.29 -1.41 -15.39
CA VAL A 58 5.71 -2.08 -16.56
C VAL A 58 4.74 -3.20 -16.13
N PHE A 59 5.15 -4.08 -15.20
CA PHE A 59 4.27 -5.16 -14.76
C PHE A 59 3.07 -4.65 -13.96
N MET A 60 3.25 -3.64 -13.10
CA MET A 60 2.15 -3.06 -12.33
C MET A 60 1.17 -2.29 -13.20
N PHE A 61 1.59 -1.74 -14.33
CA PHE A 61 0.68 -1.13 -15.29
C PHE A 61 -0.37 -2.13 -15.80
N PHE A 62 0.03 -3.35 -16.15
CA PHE A 62 -0.92 -4.38 -16.59
C PHE A 62 -1.88 -4.81 -15.49
N VAL A 63 -1.40 -4.91 -14.25
CA VAL A 63 -2.23 -5.22 -13.08
C VAL A 63 -3.25 -4.10 -12.84
N ALA A 64 -2.80 -2.84 -12.84
CA ALA A 64 -3.66 -1.68 -12.66
C ALA A 64 -4.73 -1.58 -13.76
N LEU A 65 -4.36 -1.90 -15.00
CA LEU A 65 -5.29 -1.95 -16.14
C LEU A 65 -6.35 -3.04 -15.92
N ALA A 66 -5.94 -4.25 -15.53
CA ALA A 66 -6.88 -5.34 -15.23
C ALA A 66 -7.86 -4.95 -14.11
N PHE A 67 -7.37 -4.38 -13.01
CA PHE A 67 -8.22 -3.91 -11.91
C PHE A 67 -9.14 -2.76 -12.32
N SER A 68 -8.68 -1.86 -13.20
CA SER A 68 -9.51 -0.79 -13.75
C SER A 68 -10.68 -1.35 -14.58
N ILE A 69 -10.42 -2.32 -15.46
CA ILE A 69 -11.46 -3.00 -16.25
C ILE A 69 -12.46 -3.69 -15.33
N VAL A 70 -11.98 -4.44 -14.33
CA VAL A 70 -12.85 -5.14 -13.37
C VAL A 70 -13.73 -4.16 -12.59
N SER A 71 -13.17 -3.01 -12.19
CA SER A 71 -13.91 -1.96 -11.47
C SER A 71 -15.00 -1.31 -12.31
N ILE A 72 -14.81 -1.20 -13.63
CA ILE A 72 -15.83 -0.70 -14.57
C ILE A 72 -16.99 -1.72 -14.69
N ILE A 73 -16.67 -3.01 -14.81
CA ILE A 73 -17.66 -4.08 -14.99
C ILE A 73 -18.47 -4.31 -13.70
N ILE A 74 -17.84 -4.10 -12.54
CA ILE A 74 -18.43 -4.36 -11.23
C ILE A 74 -18.43 -3.06 -10.42
N PRO A 75 -19.41 -2.15 -10.64
CA PRO A 75 -19.40 -0.77 -10.12
C PRO A 75 -19.75 -0.65 -8.62
N ARG A 76 -19.48 -1.69 -7.83
CA ARG A 76 -19.77 -1.73 -6.39
C ARG A 76 -18.45 -1.53 -5.65
N THR A 77 -18.46 -0.82 -4.53
CA THR A 77 -17.30 -0.75 -3.64
C THR A 77 -16.95 -2.15 -3.15
N ALA A 78 -15.96 -2.76 -3.81
CA ALA A 78 -15.55 -4.13 -3.62
C ALA A 78 -14.05 -4.19 -3.84
N ALA A 79 -13.33 -4.71 -2.84
CA ALA A 79 -11.93 -5.02 -2.98
C ALA A 79 -11.75 -6.42 -3.60
N ASP A 80 -10.50 -6.76 -3.87
CA ASP A 80 -9.98 -7.98 -4.47
C ASP A 80 -10.62 -9.25 -3.89
N TYR A 81 -10.81 -9.33 -2.57
CA TYR A 81 -11.52 -10.43 -1.92
C TYR A 81 -12.93 -10.66 -2.48
N VAL A 82 -13.71 -9.59 -2.65
CA VAL A 82 -15.10 -9.67 -3.12
C VAL A 82 -15.16 -10.07 -4.59
N PHE A 83 -14.18 -9.66 -5.40
CA PHE A 83 -14.07 -10.12 -6.78
C PHE A 83 -13.75 -11.62 -6.84
N VAL A 84 -12.66 -12.05 -6.20
CA VAL A 84 -12.23 -13.45 -6.29
C VAL A 84 -13.23 -14.41 -5.65
N SER A 85 -13.83 -14.04 -4.51
CA SER A 85 -14.80 -14.88 -3.82
C SER A 85 -16.10 -15.11 -4.61
N ARG A 86 -16.50 -14.16 -5.47
CA ARG A 86 -17.73 -14.24 -6.26
C ARG A 86 -17.58 -14.99 -7.58
N TYR A 87 -16.41 -14.89 -8.23
CA TYR A 87 -16.20 -15.45 -9.57
C TYR A 87 -15.38 -16.76 -9.57
N LEU A 88 -14.54 -16.99 -8.55
CA LEU A 88 -13.75 -18.22 -8.44
C LEU A 88 -14.22 -19.08 -7.27
N SER A 89 -13.87 -18.70 -6.05
CA SER A 89 -14.32 -19.37 -4.83
C SER A 89 -14.03 -18.51 -3.60
N PRO A 90 -14.84 -18.61 -2.53
CA PRO A 90 -14.57 -17.92 -1.27
C PRO A 90 -13.21 -18.29 -0.66
N ALA A 91 -12.77 -19.54 -0.83
CA ALA A 91 -11.48 -20.01 -0.32
C ALA A 91 -10.30 -19.32 -1.01
N PHE A 92 -10.35 -19.17 -2.34
CA PHE A 92 -9.30 -18.45 -3.08
C PHE A 92 -9.27 -16.97 -2.73
N GLY A 93 -10.45 -16.36 -2.54
CA GLY A 93 -10.53 -14.97 -2.07
C GLY A 93 -9.85 -14.82 -0.71
N PHE A 94 -10.14 -15.72 0.23
CA PHE A 94 -9.53 -15.69 1.57
C PHE A 94 -8.02 -15.89 1.52
N VAL A 95 -7.55 -16.95 0.85
CA VAL A 95 -6.11 -17.27 0.80
C VAL A 95 -5.31 -16.16 0.13
N GLY A 96 -5.80 -15.62 -0.99
CA GLY A 96 -5.11 -14.52 -1.68
C GLY A 96 -4.98 -13.28 -0.81
N ASN A 97 -6.08 -12.88 -0.15
CA ASN A 97 -6.09 -11.62 0.61
C ASN A 97 -5.44 -11.76 2.00
N ALA A 98 -5.64 -12.88 2.68
CA ALA A 98 -4.95 -13.19 3.93
C ALA A 98 -3.45 -13.37 3.70
N GLY A 99 -3.05 -14.03 2.61
CA GLY A 99 -1.66 -14.16 2.21
C GLY A 99 -1.00 -12.81 1.95
N TYR A 100 -1.69 -11.91 1.22
CA TYR A 100 -1.22 -10.54 1.03
C TYR A 100 -1.02 -9.83 2.37
N PHE A 101 -2.02 -9.87 3.27
CA PHE A 101 -1.93 -9.22 4.58
C PHE A 101 -0.76 -9.76 5.42
N VAL A 102 -0.61 -11.09 5.51
CA VAL A 102 0.45 -11.73 6.31
C VAL A 102 1.84 -11.49 5.72
N ALA A 103 1.99 -11.41 4.40
CA ALA A 103 3.30 -11.18 3.78
C ALA A 103 3.70 -9.70 3.78
N THR A 104 2.78 -8.81 3.40
CA THR A 104 3.13 -7.40 3.19
C THR A 104 3.09 -6.57 4.47
N VAL A 105 2.14 -6.80 5.38
CA VAL A 105 2.02 -5.96 6.59
C VAL A 105 3.25 -6.08 7.49
N PRO A 106 3.76 -7.28 7.83
CA PRO A 106 4.99 -7.39 8.63
C PRO A 106 6.21 -6.80 7.92
N LEU A 107 6.30 -6.94 6.59
CA LEU A 107 7.38 -6.37 5.80
C LEU A 107 7.36 -4.84 5.84
N PHE A 108 6.19 -4.22 5.66
CA PHE A 108 6.03 -2.77 5.76
C PHE A 108 6.23 -2.26 7.19
N MET A 109 5.77 -3.00 8.21
CA MET A 109 6.06 -2.68 9.61
C MET A 109 7.56 -2.70 9.88
N GLY A 110 8.27 -3.74 9.44
CA GLY A 110 9.72 -3.86 9.60
C GLY A 110 10.46 -2.68 8.97
N ILE A 111 10.12 -2.33 7.73
CA ILE A 111 10.75 -1.20 7.02
C ILE A 111 10.43 0.13 7.70
N THR A 112 9.19 0.33 8.14
CA THR A 112 8.78 1.56 8.84
C THR A 112 9.49 1.69 10.19
N ILE A 113 9.73 0.57 10.89
CA ILE A 113 10.49 0.56 12.15
C ILE A 113 11.95 0.91 11.91
N VAL A 114 12.58 0.34 10.87
CA VAL A 114 13.97 0.66 10.51
C VAL A 114 14.11 2.13 10.13
N THR A 115 13.19 2.68 9.33
CA THR A 115 13.24 4.10 8.96
C THR A 115 13.00 5.02 10.17
N LEU A 116 12.07 4.66 11.07
CA LEU A 116 11.84 5.40 12.32
C LEU A 116 13.07 5.39 13.24
N GLU A 117 13.75 4.26 13.35
CA GLU A 117 14.97 4.10 14.14
C GLU A 117 16.12 4.92 13.55
N SER A 118 16.42 4.67 12.26
CA SER A 118 17.62 5.18 11.60
C SER A 118 17.55 6.68 11.34
N PHE A 119 16.38 7.24 11.02
CA PHE A 119 16.22 8.68 10.74
C PHE A 119 15.64 9.48 11.92
N GLY A 120 14.80 8.88 12.76
CA GLY A 120 14.07 9.60 13.81
C GLY A 120 14.73 9.48 15.18
N LEU A 121 14.74 8.28 15.74
CA LEU A 121 15.19 8.02 17.11
C LEU A 121 16.69 8.24 17.28
N SER A 122 17.52 7.79 16.33
CA SER A 122 18.98 7.93 16.41
C SER A 122 19.43 9.39 16.50
N ALA A 123 18.89 10.25 15.63
CA ALA A 123 19.20 11.68 15.59
C ALA A 123 18.68 12.40 16.83
N LEU A 124 17.47 12.09 17.29
CA LEU A 124 16.88 12.67 18.50
C LEU A 124 17.72 12.33 19.74
N LEU A 125 18.03 11.05 19.93
CA LEU A 125 18.85 10.60 21.07
C LEU A 125 20.26 11.21 21.04
N ARG A 126 20.86 11.35 19.86
CA ARG A 126 22.16 12.01 19.69
C ARG A 126 22.13 13.48 20.11
N THR A 127 21.09 14.23 19.70
CA THR A 127 20.97 15.65 20.10
C THR A 127 20.71 15.81 21.61
N TRP A 128 19.96 14.89 22.21
CA TRP A 128 19.68 14.90 23.64
C TRP A 128 20.95 14.61 24.46
N ALA A 129 21.73 13.60 24.05
CA ALA A 129 23.01 13.27 24.67
C ALA A 129 24.02 14.43 24.60
N LEU A 130 24.11 15.10 23.45
CA LEU A 130 24.99 16.27 23.29
C LEU A 130 24.57 17.44 24.20
N ARG A 131 23.27 17.67 24.40
CA ARG A 131 22.78 18.71 25.32
C ARG A 131 23.11 18.41 26.78
N GLN A 132 23.00 17.15 27.21
CA GLN A 132 23.37 16.76 28.58
C GLN A 132 24.87 16.92 28.85
N ALA A 133 25.73 16.67 27.86
CA ALA A 133 27.17 16.84 28.00
C ALA A 133 27.61 18.30 28.17
N THR A 134 26.86 19.27 27.64
CA THR A 134 27.14 20.71 27.79
C THR A 134 26.69 21.34 29.12
N HIS A 135 25.97 20.59 29.96
CA HIS A 135 25.52 21.05 31.29
C HIS A 135 26.38 20.51 32.45
N LEU A 136 27.51 19.85 32.15
CA LEU A 136 28.57 19.43 33.09
C LEU A 136 29.84 20.25 32.85
#